data_AF-A0A7S0FAG9-F1
#
_entry.id   AF-A0A7S0FAG9-F1
#
_cell.length_a   1.000
_cell.length_b   1.000
_cell.length_c   1.000
_cell.angle_alpha   90.00
_cell.angle_beta   90.00
_cell.angle_gamma   90.00
#
_symmetry.space_group_name_H-M   'P 1'
#
loop_
_entity.id
_entity.type
_entity.pdbx_description
1 polymer ?
#
loop_
_entity_poly.entity_id
_entity_poly.type
_entity_poly.pdbx_seq_one_letter_code
_entity_poly.pdbx_strand_id
1 'polypeptide(L)'
;QIFRLVLHLALSWRRPRSATSMAEAHGGEGQKERAWTKARDQLDFVPKKSMDLLLAFEEPPPLVLLAVQAAVAAAGLLPGLGEELTWAQLKPLLSEPGKFLQRSASFSPDGRERVVATLQPFFERPDFRPMCLEPVSRAAAHLCSWCLALFVLCGGPPPPPAPRPRDVPRPNDEAAKDRAVPAQRSQAEVPQGQASAAQEAEAGGGGLRVLALSGEEVARLPRACPEWTERELCAELRRAWQPQAGRIFRFHRGAELIKGRTTLGELGLDPSCAEGAEITVVTSAIPEETLQLLEHAKEAMNTITTRDIKELRSFCKPPPLVQTVLQAVYAALHPDEPRPQKVPWDTLKKMMDAKFMESLIKFDKDANPERVALSLQPFLDTEGFEYETVRRCSMACAGMCIWCRALHTYSSAYLL
;
A
#
# COMPACT_ATOMS: atom_id res chain seq x y z
N GLN A 1 -39.21 -44.89 24.71
CA GLN A 1 -38.37 -45.65 23.74
C GLN A 1 -38.13 -44.89 22.44
N ILE A 2 -39.13 -44.19 21.87
CA ILE A 2 -38.99 -43.39 20.63
C ILE A 2 -37.94 -42.26 20.76
N PHE A 3 -37.87 -41.59 21.91
CA PHE A 3 -36.85 -40.54 22.16
C PHE A 3 -35.40 -41.05 22.12
N ARG A 4 -35.17 -42.31 22.50
CA ARG A 4 -33.83 -42.93 22.41
C ARG A 4 -33.46 -43.25 20.96
N LEU A 5 -34.43 -43.63 20.14
CA LEU A 5 -34.24 -43.89 18.69
C LEU A 5 -33.91 -42.61 17.93
N VAL A 6 -34.59 -41.49 18.24
CA VAL A 6 -34.32 -40.19 17.61
C VAL A 6 -32.93 -39.67 17.99
N LEU A 7 -32.50 -39.85 19.25
CA LEU A 7 -31.16 -39.44 19.69
C LEU A 7 -30.05 -40.29 19.05
N HIS A 8 -30.30 -41.59 18.83
CA HIS A 8 -29.34 -42.48 18.17
C HIS A 8 -29.19 -42.17 16.67
N LEU A 9 -30.28 -41.82 15.98
CA LEU A 9 -30.27 -41.39 14.58
C LEU A 9 -29.63 -40.00 14.40
N ALA A 10 -29.82 -39.08 15.36
CA ALA A 10 -29.15 -37.78 15.34
C ALA A 10 -27.63 -37.89 15.60
N LEU A 11 -27.20 -38.84 16.42
CA LEU A 11 -25.78 -39.09 16.67
C LEU A 11 -25.11 -39.88 15.54
N SER A 12 -25.84 -40.69 14.77
CA SER A 12 -25.28 -41.39 13.60
C SER A 12 -25.14 -40.51 12.35
N TRP A 13 -25.74 -39.32 12.34
CA TRP A 13 -25.59 -38.31 11.28
C TRP A 13 -24.47 -37.29 11.54
N ARG A 14 -23.74 -37.39 12.66
CA ARG A 14 -22.44 -36.72 12.77
C ARG A 14 -21.48 -37.38 11.79
N ARG A 15 -21.30 -36.72 10.65
CA ARG A 15 -20.25 -37.03 9.67
C ARG A 15 -18.94 -37.37 10.42
N PRO A 16 -18.23 -38.44 10.03
CA PRO A 16 -16.95 -38.76 10.64
C PRO A 16 -16.01 -37.57 10.52
N ARG A 17 -15.46 -37.13 11.67
CA ARG A 17 -14.46 -36.05 11.81
C ARG A 17 -13.18 -36.25 10.98
N SER A 18 -13.02 -37.40 10.33
CA SER A 18 -11.87 -37.71 9.47
C SER A 18 -11.92 -37.03 8.10
N ALA A 19 -13.09 -36.58 7.60
CA ALA A 19 -13.18 -35.95 6.28
C ALA A 19 -12.82 -34.45 6.30
N THR A 20 -13.07 -33.75 7.41
CA THR A 20 -12.66 -32.35 7.62
C THR A 20 -11.15 -32.22 7.86
N SER A 21 -10.51 -33.21 8.48
CA SER A 21 -9.06 -33.20 8.72
C SER A 21 -8.24 -33.32 7.43
N MET A 22 -8.69 -34.05 6.41
CA MET A 22 -7.97 -34.13 5.13
C MET A 22 -8.21 -32.91 4.24
N ALA A 23 -9.39 -32.29 4.29
CA ALA A 23 -9.68 -31.07 3.54
C ALA A 23 -8.99 -29.82 4.14
N GLU A 24 -8.90 -29.71 5.47
CA GLU A 24 -8.12 -28.65 6.14
C GLU A 24 -6.61 -28.87 6.02
N ALA A 25 -6.13 -30.13 6.02
CA ALA A 25 -4.72 -30.43 5.76
C ALA A 25 -4.32 -30.09 4.31
N HIS A 26 -5.14 -30.43 3.31
CA HIS A 26 -4.87 -30.05 1.91
C HIS A 26 -5.03 -28.55 1.65
N GLY A 27 -5.96 -27.87 2.35
CA GLY A 27 -6.09 -26.42 2.30
C GLY A 27 -4.88 -25.71 2.91
N GLY A 28 -4.39 -26.20 4.05
CA GLY A 28 -3.19 -25.68 4.73
C GLY A 28 -1.90 -25.97 3.96
N GLU A 29 -1.75 -27.17 3.40
CA GLU A 29 -0.55 -27.55 2.61
C GLU A 29 -0.50 -26.77 1.29
N GLY A 30 -1.64 -26.59 0.60
CA GLY A 30 -1.74 -25.72 -0.57
C GLY A 30 -1.47 -24.24 -0.25
N GLN A 31 -1.84 -23.76 0.94
CA GLN A 31 -1.52 -22.41 1.39
C GLN A 31 -0.03 -22.24 1.73
N LYS A 32 0.60 -23.25 2.34
CA LYS A 32 2.04 -23.29 2.61
C LYS A 32 2.87 -23.32 1.33
N GLU A 33 2.47 -24.13 0.35
CA GLU A 33 3.12 -24.23 -0.96
C GLU A 33 3.02 -22.91 -1.75
N ARG A 34 1.86 -22.23 -1.68
CA ARG A 34 1.68 -20.90 -2.27
C ARG A 34 2.54 -19.84 -1.57
N ALA A 35 2.63 -19.87 -0.25
CA ALA A 35 3.46 -18.95 0.53
C ALA A 35 4.95 -19.16 0.24
N TRP A 36 5.38 -20.41 0.11
CA TRP A 36 6.73 -20.79 -0.34
C TRP A 36 7.03 -20.29 -1.75
N THR A 37 6.14 -20.56 -2.71
CA THR A 37 6.29 -20.11 -4.09
C THR A 37 6.41 -18.59 -4.15
N LYS A 38 5.54 -17.86 -3.45
CA LYS A 38 5.59 -16.39 -3.35
C LYS A 38 6.91 -15.89 -2.75
N ALA A 39 7.38 -16.50 -1.66
CA ALA A 39 8.61 -16.10 -0.99
C ALA A 39 9.86 -16.42 -1.84
N ARG A 40 9.83 -17.51 -2.62
CA ARG A 40 10.87 -17.87 -3.58
C ARG A 40 10.92 -16.88 -4.75
N ASP A 41 9.77 -16.57 -5.34
CA ASP A 41 9.70 -15.62 -6.45
C ASP A 41 10.14 -14.21 -5.99
N GLN A 42 9.86 -13.84 -4.73
CA GLN A 42 10.34 -12.59 -4.14
C GLN A 42 11.89 -12.48 -4.08
N LEU A 43 12.63 -13.59 -4.05
CA LEU A 43 14.09 -13.57 -4.12
C LEU A 43 14.60 -13.19 -5.51
N ASP A 44 13.89 -13.55 -6.58
CA ASP A 44 14.24 -13.18 -7.95
C ASP A 44 14.03 -11.68 -8.22
N PHE A 45 13.13 -11.05 -7.47
CA PHE A 45 12.85 -9.62 -7.54
C PHE A 45 13.69 -8.76 -6.59
N VAL A 46 14.65 -9.33 -5.86
CA VAL A 46 15.54 -8.54 -5.00
C VAL A 46 16.39 -7.62 -5.88
N PRO A 47 16.26 -6.28 -5.77
CA PRO A 47 17.00 -5.36 -6.62
C PRO A 47 18.50 -5.51 -6.37
N LYS A 48 19.31 -5.51 -7.43
CA LYS A 48 20.78 -5.54 -7.33
C LYS A 48 21.30 -4.45 -6.37
N LYS A 49 20.72 -3.25 -6.44
CA LYS A 49 21.02 -2.11 -5.54
C LYS A 49 20.77 -2.44 -4.05
N SER A 50 19.76 -3.25 -3.72
CA SER A 50 19.45 -3.63 -2.34
C SER A 50 20.44 -4.65 -1.80
N MET A 51 20.97 -5.54 -2.65
CA MET A 51 22.07 -6.45 -2.30
C MET A 51 23.40 -5.69 -2.18
N ASP A 52 23.65 -4.72 -3.05
CA ASP A 52 24.84 -3.87 -2.98
C ASP A 52 24.87 -3.07 -1.67
N LEU A 53 23.71 -2.54 -1.21
CA LEU A 53 23.57 -1.89 0.09
C LEU A 53 23.80 -2.84 1.27
N LEU A 54 23.36 -4.10 1.16
CA LEU A 54 23.63 -5.13 2.16
C LEU A 54 25.12 -5.50 2.23
N LEU A 55 25.81 -5.54 1.09
CA LEU A 55 27.25 -5.81 1.02
C LEU A 55 28.11 -4.58 1.40
N ALA A 56 27.54 -3.38 1.39
CA ALA A 56 28.21 -2.14 1.77
C ALA A 56 28.48 -2.03 3.28
N PHE A 57 27.82 -2.84 4.12
CA PHE A 57 28.10 -2.85 5.56
C PHE A 57 29.53 -3.33 5.85
N GLU A 58 30.28 -2.54 6.61
CA GLU A 58 31.52 -2.96 7.28
C GLU A 58 31.18 -3.84 8.49
N GLU A 59 30.20 -3.39 9.30
CA GLU A 59 29.59 -4.15 10.39
C GLU A 59 28.06 -4.11 10.25
N PRO A 60 27.39 -5.24 9.98
CA PRO A 60 25.94 -5.27 9.78
C PRO A 60 25.22 -5.18 11.13
N PRO A 61 24.03 -4.55 11.17
CA PRO A 61 23.16 -4.61 12.35
C PRO A 61 22.89 -6.06 12.77
N PRO A 62 22.75 -6.36 14.09
CA PRO A 62 22.63 -7.73 14.60
C PRO A 62 21.50 -8.54 13.94
N LEU A 63 20.36 -7.91 13.66
CA LEU A 63 19.23 -8.56 12.99
C LEU A 63 19.54 -8.91 11.52
N VAL A 64 20.28 -8.05 10.81
CA VAL A 64 20.70 -8.29 9.42
C VAL A 64 21.69 -9.44 9.37
N LEU A 65 22.63 -9.50 10.33
CA LEU A 65 23.56 -10.61 10.46
C LEU A 65 22.81 -11.94 10.67
N LEU A 66 21.85 -11.97 11.59
CA LEU A 66 21.02 -13.15 11.85
C LEU A 66 20.22 -13.60 10.62
N ALA A 67 19.71 -12.65 9.82
CA ALA A 67 18.95 -12.96 8.61
C ALA A 67 19.82 -13.63 7.54
N VAL A 68 21.04 -13.13 7.37
CA VAL A 68 22.02 -13.70 6.44
C VAL A 68 22.51 -15.07 6.93
N GLN A 69 22.80 -15.21 8.24
CA GLN A 69 23.17 -16.48 8.85
C GLN A 69 22.09 -17.54 8.64
N ALA A 70 20.82 -17.20 8.91
CA ALA A 70 19.69 -18.10 8.70
C ALA A 70 19.55 -18.52 7.24
N ALA A 71 19.70 -17.59 6.29
CA ALA A 71 19.59 -17.87 4.86
C ALA A 71 20.74 -18.77 4.35
N VAL A 72 21.98 -18.51 4.79
CA VAL A 72 23.14 -19.33 4.44
C VAL A 72 23.03 -20.72 5.06
N ALA A 73 22.54 -20.82 6.30
CA ALA A 73 22.30 -22.08 6.98
C ALA A 73 21.20 -22.91 6.30
N ALA A 74 20.10 -22.27 5.92
CA ALA A 74 18.99 -22.89 5.20
C ALA A 74 19.38 -23.36 3.80
N ALA A 75 20.24 -22.62 3.10
CA ALA A 75 20.75 -23.00 1.78
C ALA A 75 21.78 -24.16 1.82
N GLY A 76 22.08 -24.72 3.01
CA GLY A 76 22.99 -25.85 3.16
C GLY A 76 24.46 -25.53 2.88
N LEU A 77 24.83 -24.24 2.91
CA LEU A 77 26.19 -23.76 2.61
C LEU A 77 27.13 -23.81 3.83
N LEU A 78 26.70 -24.45 4.92
CA LEU A 78 27.50 -24.59 6.14
C LEU A 78 28.14 -25.97 6.25
N PRO A 79 29.46 -26.05 6.49
CA PRO A 79 30.15 -27.31 6.74
C PRO A 79 29.92 -27.89 8.16
N GLY A 80 29.08 -27.29 9.01
CA GLY A 80 28.72 -27.85 10.32
C GLY A 80 27.83 -26.90 11.15
N LEU A 81 26.90 -27.47 11.94
CA LEU A 81 26.12 -26.72 12.93
C LEU A 81 26.99 -26.55 14.19
N GLY A 82 27.42 -25.32 14.50
CA GLY A 82 28.05 -25.07 15.80
C GLY A 82 28.82 -23.76 16.00
N GLU A 83 29.23 -23.05 14.94
CA GLU A 83 29.98 -21.79 15.09
C GLU A 83 29.18 -20.59 14.57
N GLU A 84 29.11 -19.52 15.37
CA GLU A 84 28.53 -18.24 14.99
C GLU A 84 29.32 -17.65 13.80
N LEU A 85 28.74 -17.71 12.60
CA LEU A 85 29.44 -17.20 11.42
C LEU A 85 29.59 -15.69 11.48
N THR A 86 30.83 -15.23 11.46
CA THR A 86 31.14 -13.80 11.46
C THR A 86 30.80 -13.17 10.11
N TRP A 87 30.52 -11.86 10.09
CA TRP A 87 30.22 -11.14 8.85
C TRP A 87 31.33 -11.27 7.80
N ALA A 88 32.59 -11.34 8.25
CA ALA A 88 33.75 -11.55 7.39
C ALA A 88 33.71 -12.90 6.63
N GLN A 89 33.09 -13.93 7.20
CA GLN A 89 32.90 -15.24 6.57
C GLN A 89 31.67 -15.28 5.65
N LEU A 90 30.63 -14.49 5.94
CA LEU A 90 29.37 -14.44 5.18
C LEU A 90 29.45 -13.55 3.93
N LYS A 91 30.14 -12.42 4.03
CA LYS A 91 30.26 -11.42 2.95
C LYS A 91 30.82 -12.00 1.63
N PRO A 92 31.85 -12.88 1.63
CA PRO A 92 32.33 -13.54 0.41
C PRO A 92 31.29 -14.45 -0.25
N LEU A 93 30.46 -15.15 0.54
CA LEU A 93 29.41 -16.04 0.02
C LEU A 93 28.28 -15.24 -0.66
N LEU A 94 28.07 -14.01 -0.22
CA LEU A 94 27.08 -13.08 -0.78
C LEU A 94 27.63 -12.22 -1.93
N SER A 95 28.96 -12.24 -2.18
CA SER A 95 29.63 -11.37 -3.16
C SER A 95 29.26 -11.67 -4.62
N GLU A 96 28.68 -12.85 -4.89
CA GLU A 96 28.02 -13.15 -6.16
C GLU A 96 26.49 -13.29 -5.94
N PRO A 97 25.78 -12.16 -5.73
CA PRO A 97 24.40 -12.16 -5.26
C PRO A 97 23.46 -12.89 -6.23
N GLY A 98 23.71 -12.82 -7.54
CA GLY A 98 22.93 -13.55 -8.54
C GLY A 98 23.06 -15.07 -8.41
N LYS A 99 24.26 -15.59 -8.14
CA LYS A 99 24.46 -17.05 -7.96
C LYS A 99 23.94 -17.53 -6.62
N PHE A 100 24.03 -16.71 -5.58
CA PHE A 100 23.46 -17.02 -4.28
C PHE A 100 21.93 -17.08 -4.33
N LEU A 101 21.28 -16.05 -4.90
CA LEU A 101 19.83 -16.00 -5.08
C LEU A 101 19.33 -17.12 -5.99
N GLN A 102 20.04 -17.41 -7.07
CA GLN A 102 19.68 -18.51 -7.97
C GLN A 102 19.79 -19.88 -7.27
N ARG A 103 20.76 -20.07 -6.37
CA ARG A 103 20.89 -21.30 -5.56
C ARG A 103 19.85 -21.40 -4.45
N SER A 104 19.50 -20.30 -3.79
CA SER A 104 18.42 -20.30 -2.80
C SER A 104 17.04 -20.46 -3.44
N ALA A 105 16.85 -19.93 -4.66
CA ALA A 105 15.64 -20.13 -5.45
C ALA A 105 15.54 -21.57 -6.02
N SER A 106 16.67 -22.21 -6.37
CA SER A 106 16.68 -23.61 -6.82
C SER A 106 16.72 -24.64 -5.69
N PHE A 107 16.75 -24.18 -4.43
CA PHE A 107 16.81 -25.05 -3.26
C PHE A 107 15.52 -25.88 -3.12
N SER A 108 15.68 -27.21 -3.17
CA SER A 108 14.61 -28.16 -2.85
C SER A 108 14.73 -28.58 -1.38
N PRO A 109 13.62 -28.62 -0.61
CA PRO A 109 13.63 -29.01 0.80
C PRO A 109 13.76 -30.54 0.97
N ASP A 110 14.89 -31.12 0.55
CA ASP A 110 15.27 -32.49 0.90
C ASP A 110 15.82 -32.51 2.33
N GLY A 111 15.14 -33.23 3.24
CA GLY A 111 15.50 -33.27 4.67
C GLY A 111 14.83 -32.20 5.53
N ARG A 112 13.50 -32.09 5.45
CA ARG A 112 12.64 -31.13 6.16
C ARG A 112 12.97 -31.00 7.67
N GLU A 113 13.23 -32.10 8.35
CA GLU A 113 13.57 -32.13 9.79
C GLU A 113 14.86 -31.36 10.12
N ARG A 114 15.88 -31.48 9.26
CA ARG A 114 17.15 -30.76 9.41
C ARG A 114 16.94 -29.26 9.22
N VAL A 115 16.11 -28.87 8.25
CA VAL A 115 15.79 -27.47 7.98
C VAL A 115 15.04 -26.83 9.15
N VAL A 116 14.07 -27.54 9.72
CA VAL A 116 13.35 -27.10 10.94
C VAL A 116 14.32 -26.96 12.11
N ALA A 117 15.15 -27.97 12.39
CA ALA A 117 16.11 -27.92 13.49
C ALA A 117 17.14 -26.77 13.33
N THR A 118 17.52 -26.44 12.10
CA THR A 118 18.47 -25.36 11.81
C THR A 118 17.83 -23.98 11.99
N LEU A 119 16.58 -23.80 11.58
CA LEU A 119 15.90 -22.50 11.58
C LEU A 119 15.14 -22.18 12.87
N GLN A 120 14.77 -23.20 13.65
CA GLN A 120 14.04 -23.04 14.91
C GLN A 120 14.66 -22.01 15.89
N PRO A 121 15.97 -22.04 16.21
CA PRO A 121 16.54 -21.09 17.17
C PRO A 121 16.48 -19.63 16.71
N PHE A 122 16.36 -19.38 15.40
CA PHE A 122 16.20 -18.02 14.86
C PHE A 122 14.76 -17.52 15.04
N PHE A 123 13.76 -18.37 14.79
CA PHE A 123 12.35 -17.99 14.85
C PHE A 123 11.74 -17.97 16.25
N GLU A 124 12.40 -18.61 17.22
CA GLU A 124 12.13 -18.46 18.67
C GLU A 124 12.36 -17.03 19.16
N ARG A 125 13.23 -16.25 18.49
CA ARG A 125 13.42 -14.83 18.79
C ARG A 125 12.26 -13.99 18.20
N PRO A 126 11.54 -13.19 19.01
CA PRO A 126 10.41 -12.40 18.53
C PRO A 126 10.83 -11.27 17.58
N ASP A 127 12.07 -10.78 17.70
CA ASP A 127 12.62 -9.68 16.92
C ASP A 127 13.09 -10.11 15.52
N PHE A 128 13.20 -11.42 15.28
CA PHE A 128 13.58 -11.99 13.99
C PHE A 128 12.35 -12.18 13.10
N ARG A 129 11.85 -11.08 12.55
CA ARG A 129 10.70 -11.05 11.63
C ARG A 129 10.98 -10.19 10.41
N PRO A 130 10.40 -10.52 9.24
CA PRO A 130 10.58 -9.71 8.02
C PRO A 130 10.22 -8.22 8.23
N MET A 131 9.17 -7.95 9.00
CA MET A 131 8.69 -6.59 9.34
C MET A 131 9.72 -5.77 10.13
N CYS A 132 10.51 -6.41 11.00
CA CYS A 132 11.54 -5.75 11.81
C CYS A 132 12.80 -5.46 10.99
N LEU A 133 13.02 -6.22 9.93
CA LEU A 133 14.18 -6.12 9.05
C LEU A 133 13.98 -5.16 7.89
N GLU A 134 12.75 -4.98 7.41
CA GLU A 134 12.41 -4.10 6.29
C GLU A 134 12.91 -2.65 6.44
N PRO A 135 12.77 -1.97 7.61
CA PRO A 135 13.31 -0.62 7.78
C PRO A 135 14.85 -0.55 7.81
N VAL A 136 15.54 -1.68 8.03
CA VAL A 136 17.00 -1.76 8.16
C VAL A 136 17.65 -2.22 6.86
N SER A 137 17.11 -3.27 6.24
CA SER A 137 17.55 -3.77 4.94
C SER A 137 16.44 -4.58 4.28
N ARG A 138 15.92 -4.06 3.17
CA ARG A 138 14.91 -4.74 2.35
C ARG A 138 15.39 -6.10 1.84
N ALA A 139 16.67 -6.23 1.50
CA ALA A 139 17.26 -7.51 1.10
C ALA A 139 17.25 -8.53 2.26
N ALA A 140 17.61 -8.10 3.47
CA ALA A 140 17.55 -8.97 4.65
C ALA A 140 16.12 -9.39 5.01
N ALA A 141 15.14 -8.50 4.79
CA ALA A 141 13.73 -8.82 4.99
C ALA A 141 13.22 -9.89 4.02
N HIS A 142 13.61 -9.83 2.73
CA HIS A 142 13.28 -10.86 1.76
C HIS A 142 13.94 -12.21 2.07
N LEU A 143 15.21 -12.22 2.51
CA LEU A 143 15.88 -13.43 2.98
C LEU A 143 15.20 -14.03 4.21
N CYS A 144 14.77 -13.21 5.16
CA CYS A 144 14.01 -13.65 6.35
C CYS A 144 12.63 -14.21 5.97
N SER A 145 11.93 -13.57 5.02
CA SER A 145 10.65 -14.04 4.48
C SER A 145 10.79 -15.42 3.84
N TRP A 146 11.85 -15.61 3.05
CA TRP A 146 12.19 -16.90 2.45
C TRP A 146 12.49 -17.98 3.50
N CYS A 147 13.31 -17.67 4.52
CA CYS A 147 13.60 -18.60 5.62
C CYS A 147 12.32 -18.99 6.38
N LEU A 148 11.43 -18.03 6.60
CA LEU A 148 10.18 -18.24 7.32
C LEU A 148 9.23 -19.14 6.51
N ALA A 149 9.09 -18.87 5.22
CA ALA A 149 8.28 -19.70 4.34
C ALA A 149 8.81 -21.14 4.25
N LEU A 150 10.14 -21.29 4.17
CA LEU A 150 10.80 -22.59 4.20
C LEU A 150 10.57 -23.35 5.52
N PHE A 151 10.70 -22.65 6.66
CA PHE A 151 10.47 -23.23 7.98
C PHE A 151 9.04 -23.77 8.14
N VAL A 152 8.05 -22.97 7.73
CA VAL A 152 6.63 -23.35 7.80
C VAL A 152 6.28 -24.47 6.82
N LEU A 153 6.89 -24.47 5.62
CA LEU A 153 6.74 -25.54 4.62
C LEU A 153 7.28 -26.88 5.14
N CYS A 154 8.45 -26.86 5.80
CA CYS A 154 9.08 -28.03 6.37
C CYS A 154 8.41 -28.56 7.65
N GLY A 155 7.34 -27.90 8.12
CA GLY A 155 6.55 -28.35 9.28
C GLY A 155 6.92 -27.68 10.61
N GLY A 156 7.73 -26.62 10.59
CA GLY A 156 8.01 -25.81 11.79
C GLY A 156 6.74 -25.14 12.33
N PRO A 157 6.61 -24.97 13.66
CA PRO A 157 5.48 -24.29 14.26
C PRO A 157 5.41 -22.83 13.77
N PRO A 158 4.22 -22.27 13.51
CA PRO A 158 4.11 -20.87 13.13
C PRO A 158 4.71 -20.00 14.24
N PRO A 159 5.57 -19.04 13.90
CA PRO A 159 6.18 -18.18 14.90
C PRO A 159 5.12 -17.43 15.72
N PRO A 160 5.40 -17.11 16.99
CA PRO A 160 4.51 -16.29 17.80
C PRO A 160 4.25 -14.93 17.12
N PRO A 161 3.03 -14.37 17.30
CA PRO A 161 2.64 -13.12 16.67
C PRO A 161 3.61 -12.00 17.06
N ALA A 162 4.02 -11.21 16.06
CA ALA A 162 5.00 -10.15 16.25
C ALA A 162 4.57 -9.18 17.36
N PRO A 163 5.50 -8.68 18.19
CA PRO A 163 5.20 -7.65 19.17
C PRO A 163 4.64 -6.41 18.46
N ARG A 164 3.70 -5.71 19.13
CA ARG A 164 3.05 -4.51 18.56
C ARG A 164 4.12 -3.43 18.32
N PRO A 165 3.93 -2.52 17.35
CA PRO A 165 4.95 -1.55 16.90
C PRO A 165 5.48 -0.55 17.96
N ARG A 166 5.06 -0.64 19.23
CA ARG A 166 5.46 0.28 20.32
C ARG A 166 6.76 -0.10 21.02
N ASP A 167 7.32 -1.29 20.77
CA ASP A 167 8.46 -1.80 21.53
C ASP A 167 9.75 -2.01 20.71
N VAL A 168 9.83 -1.49 19.47
CA VAL A 168 11.08 -1.56 18.67
C VAL A 168 11.96 -0.34 18.99
N PRO A 169 13.15 -0.51 19.59
CA PRO A 169 14.08 0.60 19.77
C PRO A 169 14.55 1.09 18.40
N ARG A 170 14.46 2.41 18.15
CA ARG A 170 15.02 3.01 16.94
C ARG A 170 16.54 2.86 16.97
N PRO A 171 17.18 2.29 15.95
CA PRO A 171 18.64 2.23 15.90
C PRO A 171 19.13 3.58 15.38
N ASN A 172 19.28 4.58 16.25
CA ASN A 172 20.20 5.72 16.05
C ASN A 172 20.27 6.78 17.17
N ASP A 173 19.80 6.54 18.40
CA ASP A 173 19.91 7.56 19.45
C ASP A 173 21.27 7.61 20.19
N GLU A 174 22.23 6.72 19.89
CA GLU A 174 23.55 6.71 20.58
C GLU A 174 24.77 7.10 19.72
N ALA A 175 24.63 7.24 18.39
CA ALA A 175 25.79 7.54 17.53
C ALA A 175 26.04 9.04 17.28
N ALA A 176 25.24 9.95 17.85
CA ALA A 176 25.33 11.39 17.59
C ALA A 176 26.03 12.20 18.69
N LYS A 177 26.85 11.57 19.54
CA LYS A 177 27.52 12.26 20.66
C LYS A 177 29.02 12.50 20.54
N ASP A 178 29.72 11.94 19.55
CA ASP A 178 31.16 12.16 19.40
C ASP A 178 31.57 12.44 17.94
N ARG A 179 31.42 13.70 17.53
CA ARG A 179 32.34 14.35 16.57
C ARG A 179 32.11 15.86 16.55
N ALA A 180 32.72 16.53 17.51
CA ALA A 180 32.98 17.95 17.48
C ALA A 180 34.36 18.20 16.85
N VAL A 181 34.44 18.96 15.75
CA VAL A 181 35.57 19.83 15.37
C VAL A 181 35.00 21.00 14.52
N PRO A 182 35.47 22.25 14.68
CA PRO A 182 34.66 23.44 14.53
C PRO A 182 34.79 24.11 13.16
N ALA A 183 33.72 24.78 12.72
CA ALA A 183 33.78 25.72 11.61
C ALA A 183 33.27 27.09 12.06
N GLN A 184 34.03 28.10 11.67
CA GLN A 184 34.03 29.44 12.21
C GLN A 184 32.72 30.20 12.06
N ARG A 185 32.45 30.93 13.14
CA ARG A 185 31.58 32.07 13.31
C ARG A 185 31.85 33.12 12.22
N SER A 186 30.88 33.35 11.34
CA SER A 186 30.69 34.64 10.69
C SER A 186 29.23 35.07 10.88
N GLN A 187 29.09 36.18 11.58
CA GLN A 187 27.86 36.87 11.88
C GLN A 187 27.22 37.35 10.58
N ALA A 188 25.91 37.18 10.44
CA ALA A 188 25.08 38.04 9.60
C ALA A 188 23.70 38.14 10.24
N GLU A 189 23.30 39.38 10.46
CA GLU A 189 22.15 39.84 11.23
C GLU A 189 20.79 39.30 10.78
N VAL A 190 19.90 39.18 11.76
CA VAL A 190 18.45 39.21 11.58
C VAL A 190 18.05 40.66 11.23
N PRO A 191 17.27 40.91 10.17
CA PRO A 191 16.45 42.11 10.12
C PRO A 191 15.01 41.74 10.45
N GLN A 192 14.58 42.17 11.64
CA GLN A 192 13.18 42.40 11.93
C GLN A 192 12.69 43.59 11.09
N GLY A 193 11.63 43.34 10.31
CA GLY A 193 10.56 44.29 10.02
C GLY A 193 10.84 45.40 9.02
N GLN A 194 10.07 45.38 7.92
CA GLN A 194 9.13 46.46 7.62
C GLN A 194 8.02 45.93 6.71
N ALA A 195 6.79 46.26 7.09
CA ALA A 195 5.55 45.98 6.39
C ALA A 195 5.29 47.00 5.26
N SER A 196 4.27 46.70 4.44
CA SER A 196 3.60 47.52 3.41
C SER A 196 4.12 47.26 1.98
N ALA A 197 3.32 46.96 0.96
CA ALA A 197 1.88 47.08 0.75
C ALA A 197 1.39 46.00 -0.22
N ALA A 198 0.46 45.17 0.27
CA ALA A 198 -0.70 44.68 -0.47
C ALA A 198 -1.76 44.33 0.59
N GLN A 199 -2.16 45.36 1.35
CA GLN A 199 -3.36 45.35 2.16
C GLN A 199 -4.54 45.73 1.28
N GLU A 200 -5.52 44.83 1.24
CA GLU A 200 -6.97 45.06 1.32
C GLU A 200 -7.54 43.63 1.24
N ALA A 201 -7.87 42.95 2.33
CA ALA A 201 -8.65 43.39 3.48
C ALA A 201 -8.12 42.81 4.81
N GLU A 202 -7.83 43.70 5.75
CA GLU A 202 -7.86 43.43 7.18
C GLU A 202 -9.22 43.87 7.70
N ALA A 203 -9.99 42.97 8.32
CA ALA A 203 -10.82 43.20 9.50
C ALA A 203 -11.73 41.98 9.76
N GLY A 204 -11.56 41.34 10.92
CA GLY A 204 -12.52 40.39 11.48
C GLY A 204 -11.85 39.08 11.88
N GLY A 205 -11.78 38.83 13.19
CA GLY A 205 -11.49 37.48 13.70
C GLY A 205 -12.41 36.47 13.03
N GLY A 206 -11.84 35.37 12.55
CA GLY A 206 -12.60 34.36 11.84
C GLY A 206 -11.69 33.55 10.93
N GLY A 207 -11.56 32.27 11.23
CA GLY A 207 -10.82 31.30 10.45
C GLY A 207 -11.06 29.92 11.00
N LEU A 208 -11.05 28.91 10.13
CA LEU A 208 -11.28 27.53 10.54
C LEU A 208 -9.98 26.96 11.11
N ARG A 209 -9.99 26.60 12.39
CA ARG A 209 -8.90 25.91 13.07
C ARG A 209 -9.04 24.41 12.86
N VAL A 210 -7.99 23.79 12.36
CA VAL A 210 -7.92 22.35 12.12
C VAL A 210 -7.03 21.73 13.20
N LEU A 211 -7.65 20.94 14.07
CA LEU A 211 -7.01 20.31 15.23
C LEU A 211 -6.71 18.83 14.96
N ALA A 212 -5.62 18.29 15.49
CA ALA A 212 -5.41 16.86 15.55
C ALA A 212 -6.27 16.22 16.65
N LEU A 213 -6.37 14.89 16.68
CA LEU A 213 -7.00 14.16 17.80
C LEU A 213 -6.34 14.44 19.16
N SER A 214 -5.07 14.84 19.16
CA SER A 214 -4.33 15.27 20.36
C SER A 214 -4.76 16.64 20.88
N GLY A 215 -5.59 17.39 20.13
CA GLY A 215 -5.98 18.77 20.43
C GLY A 215 -4.99 19.83 19.94
N GLU A 216 -3.90 19.42 19.27
CA GLU A 216 -2.92 20.34 18.68
C GLU A 216 -3.47 21.01 17.41
N GLU A 217 -3.27 22.32 17.26
CA GLU A 217 -3.63 23.05 16.03
C GLU A 217 -2.64 22.70 14.91
N VAL A 218 -3.11 21.94 13.92
CA VAL A 218 -2.31 21.46 12.79
C VAL A 218 -2.25 22.51 11.68
N ALA A 219 -3.35 23.22 11.46
CA ALA A 219 -3.43 24.29 10.48
C ALA A 219 -4.55 25.27 10.80
N ARG A 220 -4.42 26.50 10.30
CA ARG A 220 -5.47 27.52 10.30
C ARG A 220 -5.82 27.89 8.87
N LEU A 221 -7.09 27.78 8.52
CA LEU A 221 -7.62 28.10 7.19
C LEU A 221 -8.40 29.44 7.26
N PRO A 222 -7.74 30.58 7.00
CA PRO A 222 -8.34 31.91 7.15
C PRO A 222 -9.37 32.24 6.05
N ARG A 223 -9.39 31.48 4.95
CA ARG A 223 -10.33 31.66 3.84
C ARG A 223 -11.51 30.69 3.87
N ALA A 224 -11.68 29.97 4.98
CA ALA A 224 -12.77 29.01 5.09
C ALA A 224 -14.12 29.72 5.01
N CYS A 225 -15.00 29.21 4.16
CA CYS A 225 -16.35 29.73 3.97
C CYS A 225 -17.39 28.67 4.37
N PRO A 226 -18.59 29.06 4.82
CA PRO A 226 -19.63 28.11 5.21
C PRO A 226 -20.07 27.19 4.06
N GLU A 227 -19.87 27.56 2.78
CA GLU A 227 -20.19 26.67 1.65
C GLU A 227 -19.16 25.55 1.43
N TRP A 228 -18.03 25.57 2.13
CA TRP A 228 -16.98 24.57 1.95
C TRP A 228 -17.46 23.18 2.37
N THR A 229 -17.08 22.22 1.55
CA THR A 229 -17.28 20.79 1.71
C THR A 229 -15.97 20.11 2.09
N GLU A 230 -16.02 18.80 2.35
CA GLU A 230 -14.83 17.97 2.59
C GLU A 230 -13.76 18.14 1.50
N ARG A 231 -14.19 18.38 0.24
CA ARG A 231 -13.30 18.59 -0.89
C ARG A 231 -12.49 19.89 -0.76
N GLU A 232 -13.14 21.02 -0.52
CA GLU A 232 -12.43 22.29 -0.34
C GLU A 232 -11.51 22.24 0.89
N LEU A 233 -11.99 21.62 1.98
CA LEU A 233 -11.20 21.40 3.19
C LEU A 233 -9.96 20.55 2.92
N CYS A 234 -10.09 19.42 2.23
CA CYS A 234 -8.95 18.59 1.85
C CYS A 234 -7.97 19.36 0.97
N ALA A 235 -8.47 20.09 -0.03
CA ALA A 235 -7.63 20.82 -0.98
C ALA A 235 -6.80 21.93 -0.30
N GLU A 236 -7.45 22.71 0.57
CA GLU A 236 -6.79 23.79 1.31
C GLU A 236 -5.88 23.26 2.43
N LEU A 237 -6.33 22.23 3.17
CA LEU A 237 -5.48 21.62 4.19
C LEU A 237 -4.23 21.01 3.57
N ARG A 238 -4.29 20.37 2.40
CA ARG A 238 -3.09 19.83 1.72
C ARG A 238 -2.07 20.90 1.36
N ARG A 239 -2.52 22.13 1.08
CA ARG A 239 -1.63 23.26 0.80
C ARG A 239 -0.92 23.73 2.07
N ALA A 240 -1.63 23.72 3.19
CA ALA A 240 -1.09 24.14 4.49
C ALA A 240 -0.28 23.04 5.20
N TRP A 241 -0.68 21.78 5.04
CA TRP A 241 -0.16 20.61 5.73
C TRP A 241 -0.14 19.40 4.80
N GLN A 242 1.05 18.99 4.34
CA GLN A 242 1.19 17.81 3.48
C GLN A 242 1.11 16.52 4.31
N PRO A 243 0.17 15.60 4.04
CA PRO A 243 0.11 14.33 4.73
C PRO A 243 1.30 13.44 4.36
N GLN A 244 1.66 12.52 5.26
CA GLN A 244 2.58 11.43 4.91
C GLN A 244 2.01 10.60 3.75
N ALA A 245 2.90 10.08 2.89
CA ALA A 245 2.51 9.29 1.72
C ALA A 245 1.54 8.14 2.11
N GLY A 246 0.47 7.98 1.32
CA GLY A 246 -0.53 6.94 1.57
C GLY A 246 -1.56 7.26 2.66
N ARG A 247 -1.58 8.48 3.21
CA ARG A 247 -2.60 8.91 4.18
C ARG A 247 -3.62 9.86 3.57
N ILE A 248 -4.86 9.77 4.07
CA ILE A 248 -5.96 10.68 3.71
C ILE A 248 -6.48 11.39 4.94
N PHE A 249 -6.99 12.61 4.72
CA PHE A 249 -7.64 13.41 5.75
C PHE A 249 -9.09 12.98 5.92
N ARG A 250 -9.51 12.86 7.17
CA ARG A 250 -10.90 12.70 7.58
C ARG A 250 -11.21 13.81 8.57
N PHE A 251 -12.24 14.59 8.26
CA PHE A 251 -12.62 15.73 9.09
C PHE A 251 -13.79 15.36 9.99
N HIS A 252 -13.70 15.75 11.25
CA HIS A 252 -14.71 15.49 12.26
C HIS A 252 -15.12 16.79 12.93
N ARG A 253 -16.42 16.92 13.21
CA ARG A 253 -16.95 17.89 14.17
C ARG A 253 -17.44 17.11 15.39
N GLY A 254 -16.65 17.09 16.46
CA GLY A 254 -16.92 16.24 17.62
C GLY A 254 -16.94 14.76 17.24
N ALA A 255 -18.10 14.09 17.38
CA ALA A 255 -18.27 12.68 17.02
C ALA A 255 -18.70 12.46 15.55
N GLU A 256 -19.12 13.51 14.84
CA GLU A 256 -19.66 13.41 13.48
C GLU A 256 -18.56 13.53 12.43
N LEU A 257 -18.54 12.60 11.47
CA LEU A 257 -17.62 12.59 10.34
C LEU A 257 -18.21 13.42 9.20
N ILE A 258 -17.47 14.45 8.77
CA ILE A 258 -17.83 15.31 7.65
C ILE A 258 -17.55 14.54 6.36
N LYS A 259 -18.60 14.14 5.64
CA LYS A 259 -18.48 13.43 4.36
C LYS A 259 -19.14 14.19 3.22
N GLY A 260 -18.54 14.10 2.04
CA GLY A 260 -19.19 14.35 0.76
C GLY A 260 -19.63 15.80 0.58
N ARG A 261 -20.95 16.03 0.47
CA ARG A 261 -21.55 17.35 0.18
C ARG A 261 -21.88 18.18 1.43
N THR A 262 -21.69 17.63 2.63
CA THR A 262 -22.04 18.32 3.87
C THR A 262 -21.22 19.60 3.96
N THR A 263 -21.89 20.75 4.00
CA THR A 263 -21.21 22.05 4.05
C THR A 263 -20.87 22.40 5.50
N LEU A 264 -19.84 23.23 5.70
CA LEU A 264 -19.52 23.78 7.02
C LEU A 264 -20.75 24.49 7.63
N GLY A 265 -21.53 25.22 6.83
CA GLY A 265 -22.75 25.90 7.25
C GLY A 265 -23.85 24.94 7.72
N GLU A 266 -24.06 23.82 7.03
CA GLU A 266 -25.01 22.76 7.47
C GLU A 266 -24.60 22.15 8.81
N LEU A 267 -23.30 22.08 9.08
CA LEU A 267 -22.79 21.65 10.38
C LEU A 267 -22.96 22.71 11.46
N GLY A 268 -23.39 23.93 11.12
CA GLY A 268 -23.44 25.09 12.00
C GLY A 268 -22.05 25.65 12.33
N LEU A 269 -21.05 25.42 11.46
CA LEU A 269 -19.73 26.02 11.56
C LEU A 269 -19.76 27.30 10.75
N ASP A 270 -19.63 28.44 11.43
CA ASP A 270 -19.43 29.72 10.77
C ASP A 270 -17.96 30.14 10.91
N PRO A 271 -17.10 29.79 9.93
CA PRO A 271 -15.69 30.19 9.97
C PRO A 271 -15.50 31.70 9.86
N SER A 272 -16.53 32.47 9.48
CA SER A 272 -16.48 33.93 9.40
C SER A 272 -16.72 34.62 10.76
N CYS A 273 -17.11 33.87 11.79
CA CYS A 273 -17.37 34.39 13.13
C CYS A 273 -16.06 34.70 13.90
N ALA A 274 -16.10 35.75 14.74
CA ALA A 274 -15.01 36.23 15.59
C ALA A 274 -14.29 35.14 16.40
N GLU A 275 -15.03 34.14 16.88
CA GLU A 275 -14.50 33.06 17.73
C GLU A 275 -13.78 31.95 16.93
N GLY A 276 -13.95 31.93 15.59
CA GLY A 276 -13.39 30.93 14.69
C GLY A 276 -14.00 29.54 14.86
N ALA A 277 -14.25 28.85 13.75
CA ALA A 277 -14.75 27.48 13.76
C ALA A 277 -13.62 26.48 14.04
N GLU A 278 -13.92 25.36 14.71
CA GLU A 278 -12.95 24.28 14.99
C GLU A 278 -13.41 22.97 14.35
N ILE A 279 -12.49 22.26 13.69
CA ILE A 279 -12.68 20.89 13.19
C ILE A 279 -11.49 20.02 13.55
N THR A 280 -11.73 18.73 13.78
CA THR A 280 -10.68 17.75 14.04
C THR A 280 -10.32 17.01 12.76
N VAL A 281 -9.03 16.91 12.43
CA VAL A 281 -8.54 16.08 11.32
C VAL A 281 -7.90 14.80 11.86
N VAL A 282 -8.30 13.68 11.27
CA VAL A 282 -7.70 12.37 11.48
C VAL A 282 -7.02 11.94 10.19
N THR A 283 -5.76 11.51 10.28
CA THR A 283 -5.12 10.85 9.13
C THR A 283 -5.38 9.36 9.20
N SER A 284 -5.99 8.80 8.16
CA SER A 284 -6.16 7.35 8.01
C SER A 284 -5.20 6.81 6.97
N ALA A 285 -4.69 5.61 7.20
CA ALA A 285 -3.79 4.94 6.28
C ALA A 285 -4.62 4.17 5.23
N ILE A 286 -4.26 4.35 3.97
CA ILE A 286 -4.80 3.51 2.89
C ILE A 286 -3.98 2.22 2.84
N PRO A 287 -4.60 1.05 2.60
CA PRO A 287 -3.87 -0.20 2.52
C PRO A 287 -2.76 -0.15 1.48
N GLU A 288 -1.57 -0.65 1.83
CA GLU A 288 -0.40 -0.66 0.96
C GLU A 288 -0.69 -1.37 -0.38
N GLU A 289 -1.48 -2.44 -0.35
CA GLU A 289 -1.91 -3.17 -1.55
C GLU A 289 -2.68 -2.28 -2.54
N THR A 290 -3.48 -1.34 -2.03
CA THR A 290 -4.22 -0.37 -2.86
C THR A 290 -3.29 0.68 -3.46
N LEU A 291 -2.26 1.09 -2.71
CA LEU A 291 -1.24 2.02 -3.21
C LEU A 291 -0.40 1.36 -4.32
N GLN A 292 -0.01 0.10 -4.15
CA GLN A 292 0.68 -0.67 -5.17
C GLN A 292 -0.16 -0.85 -6.43
N LEU A 293 -1.46 -1.12 -6.28
CA LEU A 293 -2.37 -1.23 -7.42
C LEU A 293 -2.48 0.09 -8.20
N LEU A 294 -2.48 1.23 -7.52
CA LEU A 294 -2.44 2.55 -8.16
C LEU A 294 -1.10 2.82 -8.87
N GLU A 295 0.02 2.40 -8.30
CA GLU A 295 1.34 2.50 -8.93
C GLU A 295 1.36 1.71 -10.23
N HIS A 296 0.95 0.43 -10.19
CA HIS A 296 0.85 -0.43 -11.37
C HIS A 296 -0.11 0.13 -12.43
N ALA A 297 -1.23 0.71 -12.01
CA ALA A 297 -2.14 1.39 -12.92
C ALA A 297 -1.47 2.58 -13.63
N LYS A 298 -0.71 3.41 -12.91
CA LYS A 298 0.02 4.54 -13.50
C LYS A 298 1.08 4.06 -14.49
N GLU A 299 1.81 3.01 -14.16
CA GLU A 299 2.78 2.40 -15.06
C GLU A 299 2.11 1.88 -16.33
N ALA A 300 1.00 1.14 -16.19
CA ALA A 300 0.24 0.65 -17.34
C ALA A 300 -0.26 1.82 -18.22
N MET A 301 -0.74 2.91 -17.61
CA MET A 301 -1.16 4.10 -18.34
C MET A 301 0.00 4.77 -19.10
N ASN A 302 1.21 4.79 -18.55
CA ASN A 302 2.39 5.34 -19.22
C ASN A 302 2.86 4.50 -20.42
N THR A 303 2.45 3.23 -20.52
CA THR A 303 2.78 2.39 -21.69
C THR A 303 1.89 2.67 -22.91
N ILE A 304 0.75 3.34 -22.73
CA ILE A 304 -0.21 3.61 -23.80
C ILE A 304 0.33 4.71 -24.72
N THR A 305 0.46 4.39 -26.00
CA THR A 305 1.02 5.31 -26.99
C THR A 305 -0.07 6.09 -27.73
N THR A 306 0.30 7.20 -28.36
CA THR A 306 -0.62 7.97 -29.22
C THR A 306 -1.11 7.17 -30.43
N ARG A 307 -0.36 6.15 -30.85
CA ARG A 307 -0.77 5.21 -31.91
C ARG A 307 -1.96 4.38 -31.45
N ASP A 308 -1.90 3.84 -30.25
CA ASP A 308 -2.97 2.99 -29.71
C ASP A 308 -4.29 3.78 -29.58
N ILE A 309 -4.21 5.04 -29.14
CA ILE A 309 -5.39 5.92 -29.09
C ILE A 309 -5.96 6.20 -30.49
N LYS A 310 -5.10 6.39 -31.50
CA LYS A 310 -5.56 6.56 -32.90
C LYS A 310 -6.24 5.30 -33.43
N GLU A 311 -5.73 4.12 -33.08
CA GLU A 311 -6.36 2.85 -33.43
C GLU A 311 -7.74 2.73 -32.79
N LEU A 312 -7.86 2.99 -31.48
CA LEU A 312 -9.14 2.99 -30.78
C LEU A 312 -10.14 3.95 -31.42
N ARG A 313 -9.71 5.13 -31.87
CA ARG A 313 -10.59 6.10 -32.55
C ARG A 313 -10.99 5.69 -33.96
N SER A 314 -10.23 4.83 -34.61
CA SER A 314 -10.50 4.40 -35.99
C SER A 314 -11.70 3.45 -36.10
N PHE A 315 -12.15 2.84 -35.00
CA PHE A 315 -13.31 1.95 -35.01
C PHE A 315 -14.60 2.67 -35.41
N CYS A 316 -15.22 2.21 -36.50
CA CYS A 316 -16.58 2.62 -36.89
C CYS A 316 -17.63 2.06 -35.92
N LYS A 317 -17.47 0.79 -35.53
CA LYS A 317 -18.26 0.12 -34.47
C LYS A 317 -17.27 -0.49 -33.47
N PRO A 318 -17.19 0.02 -32.23
CA PRO A 318 -16.24 -0.49 -31.26
C PRO A 318 -16.66 -1.91 -30.82
N PRO A 319 -15.70 -2.81 -30.52
CA PRO A 319 -15.99 -4.03 -29.80
C PRO A 319 -16.72 -3.73 -28.47
N PRO A 320 -17.72 -4.53 -28.04
CA PRO A 320 -18.50 -4.24 -26.84
C PRO A 320 -17.64 -3.98 -25.61
N LEU A 321 -16.61 -4.81 -25.39
CA LEU A 321 -15.72 -4.68 -24.24
C LEU A 321 -14.86 -3.40 -24.29
N VAL A 322 -14.40 -2.99 -25.48
CA VAL A 322 -13.66 -1.74 -25.69
C VAL A 322 -14.56 -0.54 -25.37
N GLN A 323 -15.82 -0.59 -25.79
CA GLN A 323 -16.80 0.44 -25.46
C GLN A 323 -17.04 0.51 -23.96
N THR A 324 -17.24 -0.62 -23.28
CA THR A 324 -17.45 -0.67 -21.82
C THR A 324 -16.27 -0.08 -21.05
N VAL A 325 -15.02 -0.39 -21.44
CA VAL A 325 -13.83 0.20 -20.81
C VAL A 325 -13.79 1.71 -20.98
N LEU A 326 -14.06 2.22 -22.18
CA LEU A 326 -14.07 3.66 -22.42
C LEU A 326 -15.23 4.38 -21.72
N GLN A 327 -16.38 3.73 -21.58
CA GLN A 327 -17.48 4.24 -20.75
C GLN A 327 -17.11 4.28 -19.27
N ALA A 328 -16.39 3.28 -18.76
CA ALA A 328 -15.89 3.29 -17.38
C ALA A 328 -14.88 4.43 -17.14
N VAL A 329 -13.95 4.66 -18.08
CA VAL A 329 -13.02 5.79 -18.01
C VAL A 329 -13.77 7.12 -18.05
N TYR A 330 -14.78 7.23 -18.92
CA TYR A 330 -15.64 8.42 -18.97
C TYR A 330 -16.38 8.64 -17.65
N ALA A 331 -16.88 7.59 -17.01
CA ALA A 331 -17.58 7.63 -15.73
C ALA A 331 -16.68 8.09 -14.57
N ALA A 332 -15.38 7.75 -14.61
CA ALA A 332 -14.42 8.24 -13.64
C ALA A 332 -14.13 9.74 -13.81
N LEU A 333 -14.05 10.21 -15.06
CA LEU A 333 -13.80 11.63 -15.37
C LEU A 333 -15.04 12.51 -15.17
N HIS A 334 -16.24 11.96 -15.36
CA HIS A 334 -17.52 12.65 -15.22
C HIS A 334 -18.40 11.91 -14.22
N PRO A 335 -18.02 11.92 -12.92
CA PRO A 335 -18.72 11.16 -11.89
C PRO A 335 -20.16 11.63 -11.65
N ASP A 336 -20.55 12.76 -12.23
CA ASP A 336 -21.86 13.38 -12.12
C ASP A 336 -22.80 12.96 -13.27
N GLU A 337 -22.28 12.22 -14.25
CA GLU A 337 -23.07 11.70 -15.35
C GLU A 337 -24.02 10.60 -14.82
N PRO A 338 -25.35 10.77 -14.93
CA PRO A 338 -26.30 9.83 -14.33
C PRO A 338 -26.35 8.48 -15.06
N ARG A 339 -25.94 8.40 -16.33
CA ARG A 339 -26.03 7.19 -17.16
C ARG A 339 -24.76 6.94 -17.98
N PRO A 340 -23.62 6.68 -17.33
CA PRO A 340 -22.34 6.54 -18.03
C PRO A 340 -22.30 5.33 -18.97
N GLN A 341 -23.09 4.28 -18.72
CA GLN A 341 -23.19 3.09 -19.60
C GLN A 341 -23.91 3.39 -20.92
N LYS A 342 -24.67 4.49 -21.00
CA LYS A 342 -25.43 4.88 -22.19
C LYS A 342 -24.72 5.95 -23.01
N VAL A 343 -23.50 6.33 -22.65
CA VAL A 343 -22.73 7.32 -23.38
C VAL A 343 -22.42 6.78 -24.78
N PRO A 344 -22.78 7.52 -25.85
CA PRO A 344 -22.61 7.05 -27.21
C PRO A 344 -21.13 7.08 -27.62
N TRP A 345 -20.78 6.21 -28.57
CA TRP A 345 -19.40 6.06 -29.06
C TRP A 345 -18.79 7.36 -29.56
N ASP A 346 -19.57 8.23 -30.21
CA ASP A 346 -19.08 9.52 -30.71
C ASP A 346 -18.64 10.46 -29.59
N THR A 347 -19.27 10.41 -28.42
CA THR A 347 -18.84 11.17 -27.24
C THR A 347 -17.53 10.62 -26.68
N LEU A 348 -17.40 9.29 -26.61
CA LEU A 348 -16.16 8.63 -26.15
C LEU A 348 -14.99 8.91 -27.09
N LYS A 349 -15.25 8.93 -28.41
CA LYS A 349 -14.26 9.33 -29.42
C LYS A 349 -13.77 10.77 -29.26
N LYS A 350 -14.67 11.69 -28.89
CA LYS A 350 -14.31 13.09 -28.62
C LYS A 350 -13.47 13.22 -27.36
N MET A 351 -13.75 12.42 -26.33
CA MET A 351 -12.95 12.38 -25.09
C MET A 351 -11.50 11.92 -25.35
N MET A 352 -11.28 11.01 -26.30
CA MET A 352 -9.95 10.52 -26.68
C MET A 352 -9.14 11.55 -27.52
N ASP A 353 -9.10 12.81 -27.09
CA ASP A 353 -8.33 13.86 -27.74
C ASP A 353 -6.82 13.79 -27.40
N ALA A 354 -6.04 14.78 -27.85
CA ALA A 354 -4.61 14.81 -27.59
C ALA A 354 -4.26 14.98 -26.10
N LYS A 355 -5.18 15.50 -25.28
CA LYS A 355 -5.01 15.75 -23.85
C LYS A 355 -5.58 14.62 -22.99
N PHE A 356 -6.19 13.61 -23.61
CA PHE A 356 -6.81 12.49 -22.91
C PHE A 356 -5.85 11.80 -21.94
N MET A 357 -4.68 11.39 -22.41
CA MET A 357 -3.68 10.72 -21.57
C MET A 357 -3.17 11.61 -20.45
N GLU A 358 -2.93 12.89 -20.74
CA GLU A 358 -2.52 13.88 -19.74
C GLU A 358 -3.59 14.04 -18.65
N SER A 359 -4.87 14.03 -19.03
CA SER A 359 -6.00 14.14 -18.11
C SER A 359 -6.11 12.93 -17.18
N LEU A 360 -5.81 11.73 -17.68
CA LEU A 360 -5.82 10.51 -16.87
C LEU A 360 -4.63 10.43 -15.91
N ILE A 361 -3.44 10.88 -16.35
CA ILE A 361 -2.24 10.93 -15.50
C ILE A 361 -2.38 11.99 -14.40
N LYS A 362 -2.96 13.14 -14.72
CA LYS A 362 -3.20 14.25 -13.78
C LYS A 362 -4.51 14.11 -13.00
N PHE A 363 -5.21 13.00 -13.14
CA PHE A 363 -6.50 12.80 -12.47
C PHE A 363 -6.35 12.86 -10.96
N ASP A 364 -7.10 13.76 -10.32
CA ASP A 364 -7.14 13.87 -8.87
C ASP A 364 -8.09 12.84 -8.27
N LYS A 365 -7.53 11.67 -7.96
CA LYS A 365 -8.24 10.53 -7.34
C LYS A 365 -8.90 10.86 -5.98
N ASP A 366 -8.51 11.98 -5.36
CA ASP A 366 -8.98 12.38 -4.03
C ASP A 366 -10.08 13.45 -4.10
N ALA A 367 -10.35 14.00 -5.29
CA ALA A 367 -11.31 15.10 -5.45
C ALA A 367 -12.76 14.68 -5.18
N ASN A 368 -13.14 13.46 -5.57
CA ASN A 368 -14.51 12.95 -5.40
C ASN A 368 -14.56 11.41 -5.33
N PRO A 369 -13.93 10.79 -4.31
CA PRO A 369 -13.81 9.34 -4.23
C PRO A 369 -15.18 8.65 -4.17
N GLU A 370 -16.15 9.21 -3.44
CA GLU A 370 -17.48 8.61 -3.32
C GLU A 370 -18.18 8.41 -4.67
N ARG A 371 -18.27 9.47 -5.47
CA ARG A 371 -18.96 9.37 -6.77
C ARG A 371 -18.18 8.55 -7.77
N VAL A 372 -16.85 8.59 -7.73
CA VAL A 372 -16.00 7.75 -8.60
C VAL A 372 -16.21 6.26 -8.28
N ALA A 373 -16.30 5.87 -7.00
CA ALA A 373 -16.61 4.50 -6.63
C ALA A 373 -18.00 4.07 -7.15
N LEU A 374 -19.02 4.90 -6.91
CA LEU A 374 -20.39 4.61 -7.35
C LEU A 374 -20.53 4.56 -8.88
N SER A 375 -19.84 5.44 -9.61
CA SER A 375 -19.93 5.50 -11.07
C SER A 375 -19.22 4.32 -11.73
N LEU A 376 -18.14 3.80 -11.11
CA LEU A 376 -17.36 2.68 -11.62
C LEU A 376 -17.93 1.30 -11.26
N GLN A 377 -18.58 1.16 -10.10
CA GLN A 377 -19.19 -0.09 -9.63
C GLN A 377 -19.90 -0.92 -10.72
N PRO A 378 -20.87 -0.37 -11.49
CA PRO A 378 -21.62 -1.14 -12.48
C PRO A 378 -20.75 -1.69 -13.63
N PHE A 379 -19.61 -1.07 -13.93
CA PHE A 379 -18.68 -1.55 -14.95
C PHE A 379 -17.82 -2.71 -14.43
N LEU A 380 -17.42 -2.64 -13.16
CA LEU A 380 -16.64 -3.69 -12.52
C LEU A 380 -17.44 -4.96 -12.28
N ASP A 381 -18.76 -4.82 -12.07
CA ASP A 381 -19.69 -5.95 -11.95
C ASP A 381 -20.00 -6.60 -13.31
N THR A 382 -19.55 -6.01 -14.43
CA THR A 382 -19.75 -6.58 -15.77
C THR A 382 -18.81 -7.75 -16.01
N GLU A 383 -19.36 -8.91 -16.37
CA GLU A 383 -18.57 -10.09 -16.71
C GLU A 383 -17.57 -9.80 -17.85
N GLY A 384 -16.31 -10.19 -17.64
CA GLY A 384 -15.23 -9.95 -18.60
C GLY A 384 -14.54 -8.58 -18.46
N PHE A 385 -14.93 -7.73 -17.51
CA PHE A 385 -14.19 -6.52 -17.13
C PHE A 385 -12.93 -6.85 -16.30
N GLU A 386 -12.06 -7.68 -16.87
CA GLU A 386 -10.82 -8.14 -16.26
C GLU A 386 -9.66 -7.95 -17.22
N TYR A 387 -8.47 -7.70 -16.67
CA TYR A 387 -7.25 -7.48 -17.45
C TYR A 387 -7.03 -8.57 -18.51
N GLU A 388 -7.15 -9.84 -18.11
CA GLU A 388 -6.92 -11.02 -18.96
C GLU A 388 -7.89 -11.14 -20.14
N THR A 389 -9.11 -10.63 -19.98
CA THR A 389 -10.14 -10.66 -21.02
C THR A 389 -10.00 -9.43 -21.93
N VAL A 390 -9.81 -8.24 -21.34
CA VAL A 390 -9.65 -6.98 -22.08
C VAL A 390 -8.37 -6.97 -22.91
N ARG A 391 -7.26 -7.53 -22.41
CA ARG A 391 -5.98 -7.59 -23.14
C ARG A 391 -6.07 -8.35 -24.46
N ARG A 392 -7.01 -9.31 -24.58
CA ARG A 392 -7.24 -10.06 -25.82
C ARG A 392 -7.86 -9.18 -26.91
N CYS A 393 -8.56 -8.12 -26.52
CA CYS A 393 -9.14 -7.15 -27.45
C CYS A 393 -8.17 -6.00 -27.74
N SER A 394 -7.58 -5.40 -26.70
CA SER A 394 -6.63 -4.30 -26.84
C SER A 394 -5.76 -4.17 -25.59
N MET A 395 -4.44 -4.08 -25.80
CA MET A 395 -3.49 -3.83 -24.71
C MET A 395 -3.72 -2.46 -24.05
N ALA A 396 -4.04 -1.42 -24.84
CA ALA A 396 -4.32 -0.09 -24.31
C ALA A 396 -5.57 -0.08 -23.43
N CYS A 397 -6.65 -0.76 -23.85
CA CYS A 397 -7.83 -0.91 -23.01
C CYS A 397 -7.55 -1.71 -21.73
N ALA A 398 -6.62 -2.67 -21.76
CA ALA A 398 -6.26 -3.44 -20.58
C ALA A 398 -5.60 -2.55 -19.50
N GLY A 399 -4.74 -1.62 -19.91
CA GLY A 399 -4.17 -0.62 -19.00
C GLY A 399 -5.24 0.30 -18.39
N MET A 400 -6.17 0.78 -19.21
CA MET A 400 -7.32 1.58 -18.73
C MET A 400 -8.24 0.80 -17.78
N CYS A 401 -8.43 -0.50 -18.01
CA CYS A 401 -9.23 -1.37 -17.13
C CYS A 401 -8.58 -1.52 -15.74
N ILE A 402 -7.26 -1.75 -15.68
CA ILE A 402 -6.54 -1.77 -14.39
C ILE A 402 -6.67 -0.41 -13.69
N TRP A 403 -6.54 0.69 -14.43
CA TRP A 403 -6.69 2.03 -13.87
C TRP A 403 -8.07 2.27 -13.26
N CYS A 404 -9.16 1.89 -13.94
CA CYS A 404 -10.51 1.98 -13.37
C CYS A 404 -10.65 1.14 -12.09
N ARG A 405 -10.12 -0.10 -12.07
CA ARG A 405 -10.16 -0.96 -10.87
C ARG A 405 -9.35 -0.38 -9.72
N ALA A 406 -8.17 0.16 -10.00
CA ALA A 406 -7.31 0.79 -9.02
C ALA A 406 -7.99 2.01 -8.39
N LEU A 407 -8.62 2.86 -9.21
CA LEU A 407 -9.39 4.01 -8.73
C LEU A 407 -10.57 3.59 -7.87
N HIS A 408 -11.38 2.62 -8.30
CA HIS A 408 -12.51 2.14 -7.51
C HIS A 408 -12.06 1.55 -6.16
N THR A 409 -11.00 0.76 -6.15
CA THR A 409 -10.44 0.17 -4.92
C THR A 409 -9.94 1.26 -3.97
N TYR A 410 -9.23 2.26 -4.52
CA TYR A 410 -8.78 3.43 -3.76
C TYR A 410 -9.95 4.22 -3.17
N SER A 411 -10.93 4.55 -4.00
CA SER A 411 -12.12 5.29 -3.60
C SER A 411 -12.94 4.52 -2.57
N SER A 412 -13.05 3.20 -2.69
CA SER A 412 -13.73 2.35 -1.70
C SER A 412 -12.98 2.32 -0.37
N ALA A 413 -11.65 2.19 -0.39
CA ALA A 413 -10.80 2.28 0.79
C ALA A 413 -10.86 3.68 1.44
N TYR A 414 -11.08 4.73 0.64
CA TYR A 414 -11.26 6.09 1.15
C TYR A 414 -12.52 6.21 2.03
N LEU A 415 -13.61 5.55 1.62
CA LEU A 415 -14.93 5.63 2.28
C LEU A 415 -15.04 4.81 3.58
N LEU A 416 -14.23 3.74 3.71
CA LEU A 416 -14.17 2.82 4.84
C LEU A 416 -13.35 3.40 6.01
#